data_AF-A0A957VRZ0-F1
#
_entry.id   AF-A0A957VRZ0-F1
#
_cell.length_a   1.000
_cell.length_b   1.000
_cell.length_c   1.000
_cell.angle_alpha   90.00
_cell.angle_beta   90.00
_cell.angle_gamma   90.00
#
_symmetry.space_group_name_H-M   'P 1'
#
loop_
_entity.id
_entity.type
_entity.pdbx_description
1 polymer ?
#
loop_
_entity_poly.entity_id
_entity_poly.type
_entity_poly.pdbx_seq_one_letter_code
_entity_poly.pdbx_strand_id
1 'polypeptide(L)' 'VAHAYPLYDSGPFRNRAYSCLHLIADDEFAAGLAQMEADLAQGPVAARSEYLLLWARKPG' A
#
# COMPACT_ATOMS: atom_id res chain seq x y z
N VAL A 1 4.00 -12.48 -10.69
CA VAL A 1 3.28 -11.66 -11.69
C VAL A 1 3.02 -10.31 -11.05
N ALA A 2 3.26 -9.20 -11.75
CA ALA A 2 2.99 -7.86 -11.25
C ALA A 2 2.02 -7.14 -12.17
N HIS A 3 1.08 -6.40 -11.59
CA HIS A 3 0.11 -5.57 -12.31
C HIS A 3 0.31 -4.11 -11.92
N ALA A 4 0.67 -3.27 -12.89
CA ALA A 4 0.77 -1.84 -12.69
C ALA A 4 -0.62 -1.20 -12.82
N TYR A 5 -0.93 -0.26 -11.94
CA TYR A 5 -2.18 0.49 -11.98
C TYR A 5 -1.97 1.92 -11.46
N PRO A 6 -2.66 2.92 -12.01
CA PRO A 6 -2.67 4.26 -11.44
C PRO A 6 -3.53 4.28 -10.17
N LEU A 7 -2.98 4.84 -9.10
CA LEU A 7 -3.70 5.13 -7.86
C LEU A 7 -4.20 6.57 -7.92
N TYR A 8 -5.51 6.76 -7.72
CA TYR A 8 -6.16 8.07 -7.83
C TYR A 8 -6.62 8.68 -6.50
N ASP A 9 -6.71 7.87 -5.46
CA ASP A 9 -7.27 8.28 -4.17
C ASP A 9 -6.53 7.58 -3.03
N SER A 10 -6.36 8.31 -1.92
CA SER A 10 -5.73 7.83 -0.69
C SER A 10 -6.74 7.29 0.32
N GLY A 11 -8.04 7.30 0.03
CA GLY A 11 -9.13 6.89 0.94
C GLY A 11 -8.89 5.54 1.63
N PRO A 12 -8.51 4.45 0.92
CA PRO A 12 -8.20 3.18 1.56
C PRO A 12 -7.04 3.27 2.57
N PHE A 13 -6.03 4.09 2.29
CA PHE A 13 -4.89 4.30 3.17
C PHE A 13 -5.30 5.14 4.39
N ARG A 14 -5.99 6.27 4.19
CA ARG A 14 -6.52 7.13 5.25
C ARG A 14 -7.39 6.37 6.24
N ASN A 15 -8.23 5.46 5.74
CA ASN A 15 -9.11 4.63 6.54
C ASN A 15 -8.42 3.39 7.14
N ARG A 16 -7.10 3.22 6.92
CA ARG A 16 -6.33 2.02 7.27
C ARG A 16 -7.03 0.72 6.86
N ALA A 17 -7.57 0.67 5.65
CA ALA A 17 -8.37 -0.46 5.16
C ALA A 17 -7.57 -1.76 4.99
N TYR A 18 -6.23 -1.67 4.94
CA TYR A 18 -5.33 -2.83 4.86
C TYR A 18 -4.70 -3.13 6.21
N SER A 19 -4.72 -4.39 6.63
CA SER A 19 -4.27 -4.82 7.95
C SER A 19 -2.83 -4.42 8.29
N CYS A 20 -1.95 -4.41 7.29
CA CYS A 20 -0.55 -4.00 7.47
C CYS A 20 -0.39 -2.53 7.89
N LEU A 21 -1.35 -1.65 7.58
CA LEU A 21 -1.30 -0.23 7.96
C LEU A 21 -1.47 -0.02 9.48
N HIS A 22 -1.98 -1.01 10.21
CA HIS A 22 -2.04 -0.98 11.67
C HIS A 22 -0.71 -1.36 12.33
N LEU A 23 0.29 -1.84 11.57
CA LEU A 23 1.61 -2.18 12.08
C LEU A 23 2.60 -1.01 12.02
N ILE A 24 2.23 0.07 11.34
CA ILE A 24 3.05 1.28 11.17
C ILE A 24 2.81 2.20 12.37
N ALA A 25 3.86 2.81 12.92
CA ALA A 25 3.73 3.80 13.98
C ALA A 25 2.92 5.01 13.49
N ASP A 26 2.19 5.67 14.39
CA ASP A 26 1.23 6.71 14.00
C ASP A 26 1.89 7.92 13.33
N ASP A 27 3.09 8.31 13.76
CA ASP A 27 3.88 9.39 13.20
C ASP A 27 4.41 9.05 11.80
N GLU A 28 4.95 7.84 11.62
CA GLU A 28 5.40 7.33 10.33
C GLU A 28 4.25 7.21 9.33
N PHE A 29 3.09 6.72 9.81
CA PHE A 29 1.89 6.61 9.00
C PHE A 29 1.38 7.99 8.57
N ALA A 30 1.33 8.96 9.48
CA ALA A 30 0.90 10.32 9.17
C ALA A 30 1.83 11.00 8.16
N ALA A 31 3.15 10.85 8.33
CA ALA A 31 4.14 11.39 7.39
C ALA A 31 4.00 10.76 5.99
N GLY A 32 3.85 9.43 5.92
CA GLY A 32 3.67 8.71 4.67
C GLY A 32 2.36 9.07 3.95
N LEU A 33 1.26 9.20 4.69
CA LEU A 33 -0.03 9.62 4.14
C LEU A 33 0.04 11.04 3.57
N ALA A 34 0.67 11.97 4.29
CA ALA A 34 0.84 13.35 3.83
C ALA A 34 1.65 13.42 2.52
N GLN A 35 2.71 12.62 2.42
CA GLN A 35 3.50 12.54 1.18
C GLN A 35 2.67 11.95 0.02
N MET A 36 1.95 10.86 0.25
CA MET A 36 1.09 10.25 -0.77
C MET A 36 0.02 11.25 -1.27
N GLU A 37 -0.59 12.02 -0.37
CA GLU A 37 -1.58 13.04 -0.74
C GLU A 37 -0.97 14.19 -1.54
N ALA A 38 0.25 14.61 -1.19
CA ALA A 38 1.00 15.60 -1.97
C ALA A 38 1.32 15.10 -3.39
N ASP A 39 1.72 13.83 -3.53
CA ASP A 39 1.99 13.21 -4.82
C ASP A 39 0.71 13.07 -5.65
N LEU A 40 -0.40 12.65 -5.04
CA LEU A 40 -1.72 12.55 -5.68
C LEU A 40 -2.23 13.91 -6.18
N ALA A 41 -1.89 15.00 -5.50
CA ALA A 41 -2.22 16.35 -5.97
C ALA A 41 -1.49 16.75 -7.25
N GLN A 42 -0.36 16.12 -7.57
CA GLN A 42 0.37 16.30 -8.84
C GLN A 42 -0.13 15.37 -9.95
N GLY A 43 -0.92 14.36 -9.60
CA GLY A 43 -1.48 13.39 -10.53
C GLY A 43 -1.52 11.98 -9.95
N PRO A 44 -2.00 10.99 -10.72
CA PRO A 44 -2.12 9.62 -10.23
C PRO A 44 -0.76 9.02 -9.87
N VAL A 45 -0.67 8.41 -8.69
CA VAL A 45 0.55 7.73 -8.24
C VAL A 45 0.69 6.39 -8.95
N ALA A 46 1.87 6.11 -9.51
CA ALA A 46 2.13 4.84 -10.16
C ALA A 46 2.27 3.71 -9.12
N ALA A 47 1.29 2.82 -9.06
CA ALA A 47 1.26 1.71 -8.12
C ALA A 47 1.49 0.36 -8.82
N ARG A 48 1.96 -0.63 -8.05
CA ARG A 48 2.19 -2.00 -8.50
C ARG A 48 1.58 -2.98 -7.51
N SER A 49 0.80 -3.91 -8.02
CA SER A 49 0.26 -5.04 -7.26
C SER A 49 1.12 -6.27 -7.56
N GLU A 50 1.78 -6.80 -6.54
CA GLU A 50 2.67 -7.95 -6.64
C GLU A 50 2.07 -9.14 -5.89
N TYR A 51 2.08 -10.30 -6.55
CA TYR A 51 1.56 -11.54 -5.99
C TYR A 51 2.65 -12.57 -5.85
N LEU A 52 2.77 -13.12 -4.64
CA LEU A 52 3.64 -14.25 -4.31
C LEU A 52 2.77 -15.46 -3.96
N LEU A 53 2.95 -16.55 -4.69
CA LEU A 53 2.36 -17.84 -4.35
C LEU A 53 3.44 -18.69 -3.69
N LEU A 54 3.14 -19.17 -2.48
CA LEU A 54 4.03 -20.03 -1.71
C LEU A 54 3.42 -21.44 -1.62
N TRP A 55 4.21 -22.44 -2.00
CA TRP A 55 3.89 -23.84 -1.78
C TRP A 55 4.91 -24.42 -0.79
N ALA A 56 4.42 -25.06 0.26
CA ALA A 56 5.25 -25.72 1.25
C ALA A 56 4.64 -27.07 1.63
N ARG A 57 5.50 -28.02 1.99
CA ARG A 57 5.13 -29.31 2.57
C ARG A 57 5.71 -29.39 3.97
N LYS A 58 4.92 -29.88 4.94
CA LYS A 58 5.43 -30.18 6.28
C LYS A 58 6.57 -31.21 6.17
N PRO A 59 7.73 -30.98 6.80
CA PRO A 59 8.78 -31.99 6.88
C PRO A 59 8.24 -33.25 7.57
N GLY A 60 8.55 -34.42 6.99
CA GLY A 60 8.36 -35.72 7.62
C GLY A 60 9.55 -36.07 8.50
#